data_AF-A0A6N4SMU6-F1
#
_entry.id   AF-A0A6N4SMU6-F1
#
_cell.length_a   1.000
_cell.length_b   1.000
_cell.length_c   1.000
_cell.angle_alpha   90.00
_cell.angle_beta   90.00
_cell.angle_gamma   90.00
#
_symmetry.space_group_name_H-M   'P 1'
#
loop_
_entity.id
_entity.type
_entity.pdbx_description
1 polymer ?
#
loop_
_entity_poly.entity_id
_entity_poly.type
_entity_poly.pdbx_seq_one_letter_code
_entity_poly.pdbx_strand_id
1 'polypeptide(L)'
;MDIVEYLLFIPLLIYGIALSDLFGQWKHFMDSSSWYTPYLITLIMVTEIGVHNVFIFFKFSPQLSHITYFAYWLYLFPPLVFLLMVNCLTHVDDYSDTEAFFTSRIKPIFLLLAAFISMHFTPFVNFDHQIWLPRLMAIILCIIYAFWPKNSVFYSLVGVWLFSISTRYYAIYIQTS
;
A
#
# COMPACT_ATOMS: atom_id res chain seq x y z
N MET A 1 22.86 15.72 12.72
CA MET A 1 21.59 15.02 12.48
C MET A 1 21.07 14.61 13.84
N ASP A 2 19.88 15.08 14.20
CA ASP A 2 19.26 14.72 15.47
C ASP A 2 18.98 13.20 15.49
N ILE A 3 19.07 12.53 16.65
CA ILE A 3 18.78 11.09 16.77
C ILE A 3 17.37 10.80 16.26
N VAL A 4 16.46 11.75 16.46
CA VAL A 4 15.10 11.73 15.92
C VAL A 4 15.10 11.69 14.39
N GLU A 5 15.86 12.57 13.72
CA GLU A 5 15.95 12.59 12.26
C GLU A 5 16.51 11.27 11.70
N TYR A 6 17.46 10.65 12.41
CA TYR A 6 17.99 9.32 12.06
C TYR A 6 16.95 8.21 12.20
N LEU A 7 16.16 8.23 13.27
CA LEU A 7 15.09 7.24 13.48
C LEU A 7 13.97 7.39 12.44
N LEU A 8 13.66 8.62 12.02
CA LEU A 8 12.64 8.89 10.99
C LEU A 8 13.05 8.48 9.58
N PHE A 9 14.35 8.33 9.33
CA PHE A 9 14.88 7.88 8.04
C PHE A 9 14.57 6.41 7.76
N ILE A 10 14.53 5.54 8.77
CA ILE A 10 14.37 4.09 8.58
C ILE A 10 13.01 3.71 7.95
N PRO A 11 11.85 4.20 8.44
CA PRO A 11 10.56 3.99 7.77
C PRO A 11 10.56 4.41 6.29
N LEU A 12 11.16 5.58 6.00
CA LEU A 12 11.27 6.11 4.64
C LEU A 12 12.16 5.23 3.76
N LEU A 13 13.27 4.73 4.30
CA LEU A 13 14.16 3.80 3.60
C LEU A 13 13.42 2.51 3.23
N ILE A 14 12.64 1.94 4.17
CA ILE A 14 11.85 0.73 3.93
C ILE A 14 10.82 0.97 2.81
N TYR A 15 10.08 2.08 2.85
CA TYR A 15 9.18 2.45 1.76
C TYR A 15 9.93 2.67 0.43
N GLY A 16 11.12 3.28 0.47
CA GLY A 16 11.95 3.52 -0.71
C GLY A 16 12.38 2.22 -1.38
N ILE A 17 12.80 1.22 -0.61
CA ILE A 17 13.13 -0.13 -1.12
C ILE A 17 11.89 -0.75 -1.77
N ALA A 18 10.77 -0.77 -1.06
CA ALA A 18 9.52 -1.34 -1.56
C ALA A 18 9.02 -0.64 -2.85
N LEU A 19 9.12 0.69 -2.92
CA LEU A 19 8.75 1.45 -4.12
C LEU A 19 9.71 1.18 -5.28
N SER A 20 11.01 1.08 -5.02
CA SER A 20 12.00 0.71 -6.04
C SER A 20 11.65 -0.64 -6.68
N ASP A 21 11.27 -1.63 -5.88
CA ASP A 21 10.87 -2.94 -6.38
C ASP A 21 9.58 -2.88 -7.21
N LEU A 22 8.59 -2.12 -6.76
CA LEU A 22 7.33 -1.91 -7.49
C LEU A 22 7.57 -1.22 -8.83
N PHE A 23 8.35 -0.13 -8.86
CA PHE A 23 8.69 0.57 -10.10
C PHE A 23 9.51 -0.31 -11.04
N GLY A 24 10.35 -1.20 -10.52
CA GLY A 24 11.06 -2.20 -11.33
C GLY A 24 10.11 -3.13 -12.09
N GLN A 25 8.93 -3.44 -11.54
CA GLN A 25 7.92 -4.26 -12.21
C GLN A 25 7.14 -3.51 -13.31
N TRP A 26 7.29 -2.18 -13.42
CA TRP A 26 6.58 -1.43 -14.45
C TRP A 26 7.03 -1.78 -15.88
N LYS A 27 8.15 -2.50 -16.02
CA LYS A 27 8.55 -3.13 -17.30
C LYS A 27 7.44 -4.01 -17.90
N HIS A 28 6.57 -4.62 -17.08
CA HIS A 28 5.45 -5.46 -17.54
C HIS A 28 4.36 -4.68 -18.28
N PHE A 29 4.25 -3.36 -18.07
CA PHE A 29 3.35 -2.54 -18.88
C PHE A 29 3.80 -2.47 -20.34
N MET A 30 5.09 -2.63 -20.60
CA MET A 30 5.68 -2.55 -21.93
C MET A 30 5.69 -3.89 -22.66
N ASP A 31 5.56 -5.01 -21.95
CA ASP A 31 5.53 -6.35 -22.53
C ASP A 31 4.12 -6.93 -22.60
N SER A 32 3.45 -6.71 -23.73
CA SER A 32 2.09 -7.18 -24.00
C SER A 32 1.91 -8.69 -23.91
N SER A 33 2.99 -9.48 -24.05
CA SER A 33 2.90 -10.94 -23.98
C SER A 33 2.67 -11.47 -22.56
N SER A 34 3.01 -10.66 -21.54
CA SER A 34 2.88 -10.97 -20.12
C SER A 34 1.67 -10.31 -19.45
N TRP A 35 0.75 -9.75 -20.24
CA TRP A 35 -0.35 -8.95 -19.69
C TRP A 35 -1.38 -9.78 -18.95
N TYR A 36 -1.40 -9.61 -17.63
CA TYR A 36 -2.46 -10.07 -16.77
C TYR A 36 -3.09 -8.91 -16.00
N THR A 37 -4.30 -8.51 -16.40
CA THR A 37 -4.96 -7.28 -15.92
C THR A 37 -5.07 -7.17 -14.40
N PRO A 38 -5.49 -8.20 -13.65
CA PRO A 38 -5.57 -8.10 -12.19
C PRO A 38 -4.22 -7.83 -11.52
N TYR A 39 -3.13 -8.42 -12.05
CA TYR A 39 -1.78 -8.13 -11.58
C TYR A 39 -1.40 -6.68 -11.85
N LEU A 40 -1.56 -6.21 -13.09
CA LEU A 40 -1.21 -4.84 -13.49
C LEU A 40 -1.98 -3.79 -12.66
N ILE A 41 -3.27 -3.99 -12.46
CA ILE A 41 -4.09 -3.09 -11.62
C ILE A 41 -3.63 -3.14 -10.16
N THR A 42 -3.32 -4.33 -9.62
CA THR A 42 -2.81 -4.47 -8.25
C THR A 42 -1.46 -3.76 -8.11
N LEU A 43 -0.59 -3.86 -9.10
CA LEU A 43 0.70 -3.17 -9.13
C LEU A 43 0.53 -1.65 -9.09
N ILE A 44 -0.36 -1.09 -9.91
CA ILE A 44 -0.68 0.36 -9.91
C ILE A 44 -1.24 0.77 -8.55
N MET A 45 -2.23 0.03 -8.04
CA MET A 45 -2.90 0.31 -6.77
C MET A 45 -1.91 0.32 -5.61
N VAL A 46 -1.07 -0.71 -5.50
CA VAL A 46 -0.06 -0.81 -4.44
C VAL A 46 1.02 0.28 -4.58
N THR A 47 1.41 0.63 -5.80
CA THR A 47 2.34 1.74 -6.05
C THR A 47 1.75 3.08 -5.58
N GLU A 48 0.50 3.38 -5.95
CA GLU A 48 -0.19 4.60 -5.50
C GLU A 48 -0.31 4.66 -3.99
N ILE A 49 -0.71 3.56 -3.35
CA ILE A 49 -0.80 3.44 -1.89
C ILE A 49 0.56 3.70 -1.23
N GLY A 50 1.64 3.13 -1.76
CA GLY A 50 3.00 3.33 -1.26
C GLY A 50 3.46 4.78 -1.36
N VAL A 51 3.29 5.40 -2.54
CA VAL A 51 3.64 6.81 -2.78
C VAL A 51 2.84 7.73 -1.85
N HIS A 52 1.54 7.48 -1.71
CA HIS A 52 0.67 8.25 -0.84
C HIS A 52 1.09 8.13 0.64
N ASN A 53 1.47 6.93 1.09
CA ASN A 53 1.94 6.71 2.46
C ASN A 53 3.27 7.41 2.74
N VAL A 54 4.21 7.40 1.79
CA VAL A 54 5.45 8.19 1.91
C VAL A 54 5.14 9.67 2.04
N PHE A 55 4.24 10.21 1.20
CA PHE A 55 3.84 11.61 1.25
C PHE A 55 3.21 12.00 2.60
N ILE A 56 2.32 11.15 3.13
CA ILE A 56 1.74 11.33 4.45
C ILE A 56 2.83 11.29 5.52
N PHE A 57 3.70 10.28 5.50
CA PHE A 57 4.77 10.14 6.49
C PHE A 57 5.66 11.39 6.56
N PHE A 58 6.01 11.98 5.41
CA PHE A 58 6.76 13.25 5.36
C PHE A 58 6.04 14.42 6.04
N LYS A 59 4.70 14.50 5.97
CA LYS A 59 3.94 15.55 6.66
C LYS A 59 3.95 15.41 8.18
N PHE A 60 3.99 14.18 8.68
CA PHE A 60 3.92 13.89 10.12
C PHE A 60 5.29 13.76 10.79
N SER A 61 6.36 13.60 10.01
CA SER A 61 7.74 13.46 10.53
C SER A 61 8.16 14.53 11.53
N PRO A 62 7.78 15.83 11.40
CA PRO A 62 8.19 16.86 12.37
C PRO A 62 7.57 16.68 13.76
N GLN A 63 6.47 15.93 13.87
CA GLN A 63 5.73 15.73 15.14
C GLN A 63 6.29 14.56 15.97
N LEU A 64 7.27 13.82 15.43
CA LEU A 64 7.80 12.59 16.03
C LEU A 64 9.06 12.83 16.89
N SER A 65 9.36 14.07 17.25
CA SER A 65 10.53 14.47 18.06
C SER A 65 10.57 13.91 19.48
N HIS A 66 9.46 13.39 19.99
CA HIS A 66 9.35 12.92 21.39
C HIS A 66 8.75 11.51 21.51
N ILE A 67 8.97 10.64 20.51
CA ILE A 67 8.45 9.26 20.56
C ILE A 67 9.25 8.36 21.51
N THR A 68 8.54 7.47 22.21
CA THR A 68 9.17 6.40 22.99
C THR A 68 9.71 5.31 22.06
N TYR A 69 10.67 4.52 22.54
CA TYR A 69 11.20 3.36 21.81
C TYR A 69 10.10 2.39 21.34
N PHE A 70 9.10 2.13 22.18
CA PHE A 70 7.97 1.27 21.82
C PHE A 70 7.08 1.89 20.74
N ALA A 71 6.78 3.19 20.85
CA ALA A 71 6.03 3.90 19.82
C ALA A 71 6.76 3.88 18.46
N TYR A 72 8.09 4.00 18.46
CA TYR A 72 8.91 3.88 17.25
C TYR A 72 8.74 2.54 16.54
N TRP A 73 8.75 1.41 17.27
CA TRP A 73 8.49 0.10 16.68
C TRP A 73 7.10 -0.02 16.05
N LEU A 74 6.09 0.61 16.66
CA LEU A 74 4.75 0.66 16.07
C LEU A 74 4.72 1.48 14.77
N TYR A 75 5.51 2.56 14.67
CA TYR A 75 5.65 3.34 13.43
C TYR A 75 6.40 2.60 12.33
N LEU A 76 7.29 1.67 12.67
CA LEU A 76 7.97 0.79 11.70
C LEU A 76 7.07 -0.32 11.17
N PHE A 77 5.99 -0.66 11.87
CA PHE A 77 5.18 -1.81 11.51
C PHE A 77 4.44 -1.66 10.16
N PRO A 78 3.80 -0.51 9.83
CA PRO A 78 3.22 -0.28 8.51
C PRO A 78 4.21 -0.42 7.35
N PRO A 79 5.39 0.25 7.32
CA PRO A 79 6.33 0.08 6.22
C PRO A 79 6.87 -1.34 6.12
N LEU A 80 7.06 -2.07 7.23
CA LEU A 80 7.47 -3.48 7.20
C LEU A 80 6.42 -4.38 6.55
N VAL A 81 5.15 -4.22 6.91
CA VAL A 81 4.07 -5.00 6.27
C VAL A 81 3.90 -4.62 4.81
N PHE A 82 4.07 -3.34 4.46
CA PHE A 82 4.10 -2.90 3.07
C PHE A 82 5.23 -3.57 2.29
N LEU A 83 6.45 -3.59 2.82
CA LEU A 83 7.59 -4.27 2.19
C LEU A 83 7.34 -5.77 2.00
N LEU A 84 6.79 -6.46 3.01
CA LEU A 84 6.43 -7.88 2.89
C LEU A 84 5.38 -8.13 1.81
N MET A 85 4.37 -7.26 1.72
CA MET A 85 3.36 -7.32 0.67
C MET A 85 3.99 -7.12 -0.71
N VAL A 86 4.87 -6.12 -0.86
CA VAL A 86 5.60 -5.87 -2.10
C VAL A 86 6.43 -7.08 -2.49
N ASN A 87 7.19 -7.68 -1.58
CA ASN A 87 7.96 -8.91 -1.86
C ASN A 87 7.09 -10.09 -2.31
N CYS A 88 5.81 -10.13 -1.89
CA CYS A 88 4.87 -11.12 -2.39
C CYS A 88 4.37 -10.79 -3.81
N LEU A 89 4.20 -9.50 -4.13
CA LEU A 89 3.70 -9.01 -5.40
C LEU A 89 4.77 -8.91 -6.50
N THR A 90 6.03 -8.66 -6.12
CA THR A 90 7.14 -8.50 -7.04
C THR A 90 7.94 -9.81 -7.17
N HIS A 91 8.60 -9.97 -8.30
CA HIS A 91 9.52 -11.06 -8.56
C HIS A 91 10.82 -10.51 -9.16
N VAL A 92 11.91 -11.24 -8.95
CA VAL A 92 13.25 -10.88 -9.45
C VAL A 92 13.49 -11.44 -10.86
N ASP A 93 12.84 -12.56 -11.19
CA ASP A 93 13.04 -13.30 -12.44
C ASP A 93 11.92 -13.03 -13.47
N ASP A 94 12.25 -13.05 -14.76
CA ASP A 94 11.28 -12.99 -15.86
C ASP A 94 10.44 -14.27 -15.89
N TYR A 95 9.36 -14.31 -15.09
CA TYR A 95 8.34 -15.33 -15.23
C TYR A 95 7.64 -15.15 -16.57
N SER A 96 7.68 -16.18 -17.41
CA SER A 96 6.91 -16.22 -18.67
C SER A 96 5.39 -16.30 -18.45
N ASP A 97 4.95 -16.53 -17.21
CA ASP A 97 3.54 -16.69 -16.84
C ASP A 97 3.17 -15.86 -15.58
N THR A 98 2.86 -14.59 -15.82
CA THR A 98 2.42 -13.62 -14.80
C THR A 98 1.09 -14.02 -14.14
N GLU A 99 0.20 -14.69 -14.88
CA GLU A 99 -1.10 -15.12 -14.37
C GLU A 99 -0.95 -16.22 -13.31
N ALA A 100 -0.18 -17.26 -13.61
CA ALA A 100 0.07 -18.34 -12.67
C ALA A 100 0.79 -17.83 -11.41
N PHE A 101 1.79 -16.95 -11.60
CA PHE A 101 2.49 -16.29 -10.50
C PHE A 101 1.52 -15.55 -9.58
N PHE A 102 0.73 -14.62 -10.13
CA PHE A 102 -0.17 -13.80 -9.32
C PHE A 102 -1.22 -14.66 -8.62
N THR A 103 -1.84 -15.59 -9.34
CA THR A 103 -2.90 -16.46 -8.82
C THR A 103 -2.40 -17.28 -7.62
N SER A 104 -1.16 -17.78 -7.67
CA SER A 104 -0.56 -18.53 -6.56
C SER A 104 -0.34 -17.68 -5.29
N ARG A 105 -0.26 -16.35 -5.44
CA ARG A 105 0.06 -15.40 -4.37
C ARG A 105 -1.08 -14.47 -3.99
N ILE A 106 -2.27 -14.60 -4.57
CA ILE A 106 -3.45 -13.78 -4.21
C ILE A 106 -3.65 -13.77 -2.69
N LYS A 107 -3.67 -14.94 -2.06
CA LYS A 107 -3.93 -15.04 -0.63
C LYS A 107 -2.95 -14.21 0.23
N PRO A 108 -1.62 -14.40 0.16
CA PRO A 108 -0.70 -13.57 0.94
C PRO A 108 -0.75 -12.09 0.55
N ILE A 109 -0.85 -11.74 -0.73
CA ILE A 109 -0.89 -10.34 -1.20
C ILE A 109 -2.06 -9.59 -0.56
N PHE A 110 -3.28 -10.12 -0.69
CA PHE A 110 -4.48 -9.42 -0.23
C PHE A 110 -4.67 -9.48 1.29
N LEU A 111 -4.16 -10.51 1.97
CA LEU A 111 -4.13 -10.52 3.45
C LEU A 111 -3.14 -9.48 4.00
N LEU A 112 -1.96 -9.34 3.40
CA LEU A 112 -0.99 -8.32 3.80
C LEU A 112 -1.51 -6.91 3.47
N LEU A 113 -2.19 -6.73 2.33
CA LEU A 113 -2.86 -5.47 2.00
C LEU A 113 -3.95 -5.12 3.02
N ALA A 114 -4.79 -6.08 3.41
CA ALA A 114 -5.81 -5.87 4.44
C ALA A 114 -5.19 -5.50 5.79
N ALA A 115 -4.11 -6.18 6.19
CA ALA A 115 -3.36 -5.89 7.41
C ALA A 115 -2.76 -4.48 7.37
N PHE A 116 -2.13 -4.11 6.24
CA PHE A 116 -1.57 -2.77 6.04
C PHE A 116 -2.63 -1.66 6.14
N ILE A 117 -3.79 -1.83 5.47
CA ILE A 117 -4.89 -0.86 5.54
C ILE A 117 -5.45 -0.77 6.98
N SER A 118 -5.54 -1.90 7.68
CA SER A 118 -6.02 -1.97 9.07
C SER A 118 -5.15 -1.16 10.03
N MET A 119 -3.84 -1.03 9.78
CA MET A 119 -2.94 -0.22 10.63
C MET A 119 -3.30 1.26 10.62
N HIS A 120 -3.98 1.76 9.60
CA HIS A 120 -4.42 3.15 9.52
C HIS A 120 -5.58 3.47 10.47
N PHE A 121 -6.16 2.47 11.14
CA PHE A 121 -7.11 2.66 12.24
C PHE A 121 -6.43 2.74 13.61
N THR A 122 -5.13 2.49 13.69
CA THR A 122 -4.43 2.61 14.97
C THR A 122 -4.35 4.09 15.38
N PRO A 123 -4.57 4.43 16.66
CA PRO A 123 -4.65 5.83 17.11
C PRO A 123 -3.43 6.69 16.76
N PHE A 124 -2.25 6.06 16.64
CA PHE A 124 -0.98 6.71 16.34
C PHE A 124 -0.73 6.91 14.83
N VAL A 125 -1.50 6.23 13.97
CA VAL A 125 -1.37 6.23 12.50
C VAL A 125 -2.62 6.85 11.86
N ASN A 126 -3.32 7.72 12.60
CA ASN A 126 -4.63 8.24 12.25
C ASN A 126 -4.55 9.31 11.15
N PHE A 127 -4.18 8.86 9.96
CA PHE A 127 -4.06 9.67 8.78
C PHE A 127 -5.42 9.76 8.10
N ASP A 128 -5.98 10.97 7.97
CA ASP A 128 -7.24 11.25 7.27
C ASP A 128 -8.49 10.52 7.81
N HIS A 129 -9.09 11.08 8.86
CA HIS A 129 -10.40 10.65 9.38
C HIS A 129 -11.51 10.58 8.32
N GLN A 130 -11.40 11.32 7.21
CA GLN A 130 -12.47 11.41 6.21
C GLN A 130 -12.60 10.14 5.33
N ILE A 131 -11.61 9.24 5.32
CA ILE A 131 -11.59 8.06 4.45
C ILE A 131 -11.70 6.72 5.20
N TRP A 132 -12.21 6.74 6.43
CA TRP A 132 -12.36 5.52 7.26
C TRP A 132 -13.29 4.48 6.62
N LEU A 133 -14.40 4.92 6.02
CA LEU A 133 -15.40 4.02 5.44
C LEU A 133 -14.87 3.28 4.19
N PRO A 134 -14.26 3.96 3.19
CA PRO A 134 -13.59 3.27 2.08
C PRO A 134 -12.50 2.28 2.55
N ARG A 135 -11.73 2.62 3.60
CA ARG A 135 -10.72 1.71 4.14
C ARG A 135 -11.33 0.45 4.75
N LEU A 136 -12.41 0.59 5.53
CA LEU A 136 -13.10 -0.56 6.11
C LEU A 136 -13.65 -1.50 5.02
N MET A 137 -14.26 -0.92 3.98
CA MET A 137 -14.72 -1.68 2.82
C MET A 137 -13.56 -2.38 2.11
N ALA A 138 -12.43 -1.70 1.93
CA ALA A 138 -11.24 -2.28 1.30
C ALA A 138 -10.69 -3.46 2.10
N ILE A 139 -10.65 -3.38 3.43
CA ILE A 139 -10.22 -4.51 4.30
C ILE A 139 -11.11 -5.73 4.07
N ILE A 140 -12.44 -5.54 4.13
CA ILE A 140 -13.41 -6.63 3.95
C ILE A 140 -13.25 -7.25 2.55
N LEU A 141 -13.17 -6.43 1.50
CA LEU A 141 -13.03 -6.91 0.13
C LEU A 141 -11.68 -7.62 -0.12
N CYS A 142 -10.59 -7.14 0.48
CA CYS A 142 -9.30 -7.82 0.41
C CYS A 142 -9.35 -9.21 1.06
N ILE A 143 -9.98 -9.33 2.24
CA ILE A 143 -10.15 -10.62 2.91
C ILE A 143 -11.02 -11.55 2.06
N ILE A 144 -12.17 -11.06 1.56
CA ILE A 144 -13.04 -11.87 0.69
C ILE A 144 -12.27 -12.33 -0.55
N TYR A 145 -11.54 -11.44 -1.22
CA TYR A 145 -10.79 -11.78 -2.43
C TYR A 145 -9.64 -12.76 -2.17
N ALA A 146 -8.97 -12.67 -1.01
CA ALA A 146 -7.90 -13.58 -0.62
C ALA A 146 -8.36 -15.05 -0.50
N PHE A 147 -9.62 -15.28 -0.11
CA PHE A 147 -10.21 -16.63 0.01
C PHE A 147 -11.14 -16.99 -1.15
N TRP A 148 -11.67 -16.00 -1.85
CA TRP A 148 -12.58 -16.17 -2.97
C TRP A 148 -12.20 -15.23 -4.13
N PRO A 149 -11.22 -15.62 -4.96
CA PRO A 149 -10.63 -14.76 -5.99
C PRO A 149 -11.54 -14.61 -7.22
N LYS A 150 -12.74 -14.06 -7.02
CA LYS A 150 -13.70 -13.75 -8.10
C LYS A 150 -13.42 -12.37 -8.67
N ASN A 151 -13.45 -12.26 -10.00
CA ASN A 151 -13.27 -10.99 -10.72
C ASN A 151 -14.24 -9.90 -10.24
N SER A 152 -15.48 -10.24 -9.88
CA SER A 152 -16.44 -9.26 -9.36
C SER A 152 -16.00 -8.62 -8.04
N VAL A 153 -15.39 -9.41 -7.14
CA VAL A 153 -14.85 -8.92 -5.87
C VAL A 153 -13.63 -8.04 -6.12
N PHE A 154 -12.75 -8.46 -7.04
CA PHE A 154 -11.59 -7.67 -7.44
C PHE A 154 -11.99 -6.30 -7.99
N TYR A 155 -12.91 -6.23 -8.96
CA TYR A 155 -13.33 -4.94 -9.52
C TYR A 155 -14.11 -4.09 -8.52
N SER A 156 -14.80 -4.69 -7.56
CA SER A 156 -15.39 -3.94 -6.45
C SER A 156 -14.33 -3.30 -5.56
N LEU A 157 -13.23 -4.01 -5.27
CA LEU A 157 -12.08 -3.46 -4.54
C LEU A 157 -11.43 -2.30 -5.31
N VAL A 158 -11.25 -2.45 -6.63
CA VAL A 158 -10.74 -1.38 -7.50
C VAL A 158 -11.66 -0.15 -7.44
N GLY A 159 -12.98 -0.35 -7.47
CA GLY A 159 -13.95 0.74 -7.32
C GLY A 159 -13.83 1.47 -5.99
N VAL A 160 -13.68 0.75 -4.88
CA VAL A 160 -13.45 1.33 -3.54
C VAL A 160 -12.13 2.12 -3.51
N TRP A 161 -11.07 1.61 -4.13
CA TRP A 161 -9.79 2.30 -4.23
C TRP A 161 -9.89 3.62 -5.01
N LEU A 162 -10.50 3.61 -6.20
CA LEU A 162 -10.71 4.83 -7.01
C LEU A 162 -11.59 5.86 -6.29
N PHE A 163 -12.64 5.40 -5.59
CA PHE A 163 -13.47 6.26 -4.76
C PHE A 163 -12.66 6.89 -3.61
N SER A 164 -11.77 6.10 -2.98
CA SER A 164 -10.85 6.59 -1.95
C SER A 164 -9.88 7.66 -2.47
N ILE A 165 -9.33 7.51 -3.68
CA ILE A 165 -8.51 8.55 -4.32
C ILE A 165 -9.34 9.82 -4.55
N SER A 166 -10.54 9.68 -5.12
CA SER A 166 -11.41 10.81 -5.48
C SER A 166 -11.82 11.63 -4.26
N THR A 167 -12.14 10.97 -3.15
CA THR A 167 -12.46 11.62 -1.88
C THR A 167 -11.28 12.36 -1.28
N ARG A 168 -10.05 11.80 -1.34
CA ARG A 168 -8.83 12.50 -0.92
C ARG A 168 -8.57 13.75 -1.76
N TYR A 169 -8.74 13.66 -3.08
CA TYR A 169 -8.56 14.80 -3.97
C TYR A 169 -9.55 15.94 -3.67
N TYR A 170 -10.82 15.59 -3.48
CA TYR A 170 -11.86 16.55 -3.12
C TYR A 170 -11.61 17.22 -1.76
N ALA A 171 -11.17 16.46 -0.76
CA ALA A 171 -10.82 16.99 0.55
C ALA A 171 -9.67 18.02 0.49
N ILE A 172 -8.63 17.75 -0.31
CA ILE A 172 -7.51 18.68 -0.51
C ILE A 172 -8.00 19.96 -1.20
N TYR A 173 -8.82 19.83 -2.26
CA TYR A 173 -9.32 20.98 -3.02
C TYR A 173 -10.10 21.96 -2.13
N ILE A 174 -11.02 21.46 -1.29
CA ILE A 174 -11.81 22.31 -0.36
C ILE A 174 -10.93 23.01 0.68
N GLN A 175 -9.88 22.36 1.17
CA GLN A 175 -9.00 22.98 2.18
C GLN A 175 -8.13 24.11 1.62
N THR A 176 -7.96 24.18 0.30
CA THR A 176 -7.14 25.19 -0.38
C THR A 176 -7.96 26.33 -1.02
N SER A 177 -9.29 26.26 -1.00
CA SER A 177 -10.23 27.27 -1.50
C SER A 177 -10.84 28.09 -0.37
#